data_AF-A0A2W5TY61-F1
#
_entry.id   AF-A0A2W5TY61-F1
#
_cell.length_a   1.000
_cell.length_b   1.000
_cell.length_c   1.000
_cell.angle_alpha   90.00
_cell.angle_beta   90.00
_cell.angle_gamma   90.00
#
_symmetry.space_group_name_H-M   'P 1'
#
loop_
_entity.id
_entity.type
_entity.pdbx_description
1 polymer ?
#
loop_
_entity_poly.entity_id
_entity_poly.type
_entity_poly.pdbx_seq_one_letter_code
_entity_poly.pdbx_strand_id
1 'polypeptide(L)'
;MPGDAATLDRLATLYERTGSLPELAVMLEQQAQQAPDVKKVVALKLRIASIYARSLNDPPRGIATLRQVLELDSSQIPAWVALADLYSRDTASTALAIDAHRNIIRIDPTRADSLHALFRLWESLRQTDKAFCAAALLVFLKQANETENAYFAEGRNRLSNELKGSLQASDISTLHPPQARTPVVDVLRAIGDQFVKLNPPQFELLGIDRKADRLKSDHAAYKALQTVTQLFGVSEFEVYQARRGLIFLETTEPLGVCLGPDVVRRFNIREQRFLYGRAAMGLFDKSAILRKLSPGELGDTIGNSVRIHQPQWDGLGRKNEDQSKQLRRAYSRKAIKLLEDPANAVAAMPKVQLDPIVQALMFAADRAGLVVSADPSAGLNLMLKEELPASAPRPETPEAIAQSVQQRTDLRELMSFAVTDDFFRLRQRVGVALG
;
A
#
# COMPACT_ATOMS: atom_id res chain seq x y z
N MET A 1 11.56 -0.74 -32.09
CA MET A 1 12.26 0.34 -32.83
C MET A 1 11.29 1.48 -33.08
N PRO A 2 11.72 2.75 -33.04
CA PRO A 2 10.85 3.91 -33.23
C PRO A 2 10.29 4.10 -34.66
N GLY A 3 10.81 3.37 -35.65
CA GLY A 3 10.45 3.51 -37.07
C GLY A 3 9.05 3.02 -37.44
N ASP A 4 8.53 1.98 -36.78
CA ASP A 4 7.23 1.38 -37.16
C ASP A 4 6.06 2.31 -36.80
N ALA A 5 6.09 2.95 -35.63
CA ALA A 5 4.98 3.79 -35.17
C ALA A 5 4.80 5.05 -36.03
N ALA A 6 5.90 5.74 -36.36
CA ALA A 6 5.87 6.94 -37.20
C ALA A 6 5.49 6.63 -38.66
N THR A 7 5.87 5.45 -39.17
CA THR A 7 5.50 4.99 -40.52
C THR A 7 4.01 4.66 -40.58
N LEU A 8 3.48 4.00 -39.54
CA LEU A 8 2.05 3.66 -39.45
C LEU A 8 1.15 4.87 -39.21
N ASP A 9 1.60 5.89 -38.46
CA ASP A 9 0.87 7.15 -38.30
C ASP A 9 0.77 7.90 -39.64
N ARG A 10 1.86 7.98 -40.40
CA ARG A 10 1.85 8.54 -41.75
C ARG A 10 0.93 7.75 -42.68
N LEU A 11 0.92 6.42 -42.56
CA LEU A 11 0.01 5.56 -43.31
C LEU A 11 -1.44 5.90 -42.96
N ALA A 12 -1.80 5.98 -41.68
CA ALA A 12 -3.15 6.32 -41.26
C ALA A 12 -3.60 7.70 -41.75
N THR A 13 -2.74 8.73 -41.67
CA THR A 13 -3.04 10.06 -42.22
C THR A 13 -3.24 10.02 -43.74
N LEU A 14 -2.51 9.17 -44.46
CA LEU A 14 -2.70 8.98 -45.91
C LEU A 14 -4.04 8.29 -46.21
N TYR A 15 -4.38 7.24 -45.45
CA TYR A 15 -5.66 6.53 -45.58
C TYR A 15 -6.88 7.37 -45.14
N GLU A 16 -6.70 8.29 -44.19
CA GLU A 16 -7.70 9.30 -43.82
C GLU A 16 -8.02 10.23 -45.00
N ARG A 17 -7.00 10.62 -45.78
CA ARG A 17 -7.18 11.49 -46.96
C ARG A 17 -7.85 10.78 -48.14
N THR A 18 -7.74 9.46 -48.23
CA THR A 18 -8.32 8.66 -49.33
C THR A 18 -9.68 8.04 -48.99
N GLY A 19 -10.14 8.13 -47.73
CA GLY A 19 -11.43 7.57 -47.30
C GLY A 19 -11.42 6.06 -46.99
N SER A 20 -10.26 5.42 -46.98
CA SER A 20 -10.09 3.95 -46.82
C SER A 20 -9.84 3.51 -45.37
N LEU A 21 -10.34 4.25 -44.38
CA LEU A 21 -10.12 3.96 -42.96
C LEU A 21 -10.61 2.57 -42.48
N PRO A 22 -11.75 2.04 -42.93
CA PRO A 22 -12.17 0.68 -42.58
C PRO A 22 -11.22 -0.39 -43.13
N GLU A 23 -10.70 -0.21 -44.34
CA GLU A 23 -9.76 -1.14 -44.97
C GLU A 23 -8.42 -1.17 -44.22
N LEU A 24 -7.97 -0.01 -43.75
CA LEU A 24 -6.80 0.09 -42.89
C LEU A 24 -7.01 -0.68 -41.57
N ALA A 25 -8.18 -0.54 -40.93
CA ALA A 25 -8.47 -1.28 -39.70
C ALA A 25 -8.42 -2.80 -39.94
N VAL A 26 -9.03 -3.30 -41.01
CA VAL A 26 -9.00 -4.72 -41.39
C VAL A 26 -7.57 -5.21 -41.68
N MET A 27 -6.77 -4.41 -42.41
CA MET A 27 -5.38 -4.75 -42.69
C MET A 27 -4.56 -4.85 -41.39
N LEU A 28 -4.72 -3.90 -40.48
CA LEU A 28 -4.05 -3.91 -39.19
C LEU A 28 -4.51 -5.09 -38.32
N GLU A 29 -5.78 -5.46 -38.38
CA GLU A 29 -6.30 -6.65 -37.69
C GLU A 29 -5.66 -7.95 -38.22
N GLN A 30 -5.52 -8.09 -39.54
CA GLN A 30 -4.83 -9.23 -40.15
C GLN A 30 -3.35 -9.26 -39.75
N GLN A 31 -2.67 -8.11 -39.75
CA GLN A 31 -1.29 -8.01 -39.28
C GLN A 31 -1.17 -8.36 -37.80
N ALA A 32 -2.13 -7.95 -36.96
CA ALA A 32 -2.14 -8.28 -35.54
C ALA A 32 -2.34 -9.78 -35.29
N GLN A 33 -3.12 -10.48 -36.12
CA GLN A 33 -3.30 -11.93 -36.03
C GLN A 33 -2.03 -12.72 -36.42
N GLN A 34 -1.25 -12.18 -37.36
CA GLN A 34 -0.03 -12.81 -37.87
C GLN A 34 1.23 -12.35 -37.13
N ALA A 35 1.11 -11.40 -36.20
CA ALA A 35 2.24 -10.85 -35.48
C ALA A 35 2.83 -11.90 -34.52
N PRO A 36 4.16 -12.14 -34.56
CA PRO A 36 4.79 -13.18 -33.75
C PRO A 36 5.04 -12.77 -32.29
N ASP A 37 4.92 -11.48 -31.96
CA ASP A 37 5.21 -10.92 -30.64
C ASP A 37 4.00 -10.17 -30.09
N VAL A 38 3.62 -10.48 -28.84
CA VAL A 38 2.55 -9.81 -28.08
C VAL A 38 2.74 -8.30 -28.07
N LYS A 39 3.98 -7.79 -27.99
CA LYS A 39 4.22 -6.33 -28.01
C LYS A 39 3.75 -5.70 -29.32
N LYS A 40 3.96 -6.37 -30.46
CA LYS A 40 3.49 -5.91 -31.76
C LYS A 40 1.97 -6.02 -31.86
N VAL A 41 1.38 -7.12 -31.36
CA VAL A 41 -0.09 -7.28 -31.29
C VAL A 41 -0.72 -6.13 -30.50
N VAL A 42 -0.18 -5.80 -29.33
CA VAL A 42 -0.64 -4.69 -28.48
C VAL A 42 -0.53 -3.35 -29.21
N ALA A 43 0.61 -3.06 -29.84
CA ALA A 43 0.80 -1.80 -30.56
C ALA A 43 -0.20 -1.63 -31.73
N LEU A 44 -0.42 -2.70 -32.51
CA LEU A 44 -1.39 -2.69 -33.60
C LEU A 44 -2.83 -2.54 -33.08
N LYS A 45 -3.20 -3.26 -32.02
CA LYS A 45 -4.54 -3.16 -31.41
C LYS A 45 -4.83 -1.78 -30.82
N LEU A 46 -3.84 -1.12 -30.21
CA LEU A 46 -3.99 0.27 -29.75
C LEU A 46 -4.30 1.22 -30.92
N ARG A 47 -3.65 1.03 -32.07
CA ARG A 47 -3.92 1.83 -33.27
C ARG A 47 -5.32 1.53 -33.84
N ILE A 48 -5.69 0.25 -33.96
CA ILE A 48 -7.02 -0.19 -34.40
C ILE A 48 -8.11 0.44 -33.52
N ALA A 49 -7.93 0.41 -32.20
CA ALA A 49 -8.86 1.02 -31.26
C ALA A 49 -9.02 2.53 -31.50
N SER A 50 -7.92 3.25 -31.75
CA SER A 50 -7.94 4.68 -32.06
C SER A 50 -8.71 4.95 -33.37
N ILE A 51 -8.48 4.14 -34.42
CA ILE A 51 -9.20 4.26 -35.70
C ILE A 51 -10.70 4.07 -35.50
N TYR A 52 -11.13 3.02 -34.78
CA TYR A 52 -12.54 2.80 -34.49
C TYR A 52 -13.14 3.95 -33.67
N ALA A 53 -12.50 4.32 -32.56
CA ALA A 53 -13.07 5.26 -31.60
C ALA A 53 -13.05 6.72 -32.05
N ARG A 54 -12.09 7.12 -32.89
CA ARG A 54 -11.90 8.51 -33.33
C ARG A 54 -12.26 8.70 -34.79
N SER A 55 -11.61 7.97 -35.69
CA SER A 55 -11.72 8.22 -37.14
C SER A 55 -13.01 7.64 -37.74
N LEU A 56 -13.48 6.49 -37.25
CA LEU A 56 -14.72 5.83 -37.71
C LEU A 56 -15.94 6.14 -36.84
N ASN A 57 -15.75 6.91 -35.75
CA ASN A 57 -16.81 7.27 -34.80
C ASN A 57 -17.61 6.06 -34.24
N ASP A 58 -16.93 4.93 -34.01
CA ASP A 58 -17.45 3.71 -33.38
C ASP A 58 -16.74 3.46 -32.03
N PRO A 59 -17.12 4.21 -30.96
CA PRO A 59 -16.53 4.03 -29.63
C PRO A 59 -16.74 2.63 -29.03
N PRO A 60 -17.90 1.94 -29.19
CA PRO A 60 -18.07 0.58 -28.68
C PRO A 60 -17.03 -0.40 -29.21
N ARG A 61 -16.73 -0.39 -30.53
CA ARG A 61 -15.66 -1.25 -31.07
C ARG A 61 -14.30 -0.87 -30.53
N GLY A 62 -13.99 0.43 -30.46
CA GLY A 62 -12.74 0.89 -29.86
C GLY A 62 -12.54 0.40 -28.42
N ILE A 63 -13.59 0.50 -27.58
CA ILE A 63 -13.58 0.00 -26.20
C ILE A 63 -13.34 -1.51 -26.16
N ALA A 64 -14.02 -2.27 -27.02
CA ALA A 64 -13.83 -3.73 -27.10
C ALA A 64 -12.38 -4.09 -27.47
N THR A 65 -11.79 -3.40 -28.44
CA THR A 65 -10.38 -3.61 -28.82
C THR A 65 -9.41 -3.24 -27.69
N LEU A 66 -9.66 -2.15 -26.95
CA LEU A 66 -8.83 -1.75 -25.80
C LEU A 66 -8.91 -2.76 -24.65
N ARG A 67 -10.09 -3.35 -24.40
CA ARG A 67 -10.23 -4.42 -23.41
C ARG A 67 -9.42 -5.67 -23.79
N GLN A 68 -9.41 -6.05 -25.07
CA GLN A 68 -8.54 -7.14 -25.55
C GLN A 68 -7.05 -6.82 -25.33
N VAL A 69 -6.63 -5.56 -25.49
CA VAL A 69 -5.24 -5.16 -25.16
C VAL A 69 -4.94 -5.43 -23.69
N LEU A 70 -5.88 -5.11 -22.79
CA LEU A 70 -5.71 -5.28 -21.35
C LEU A 70 -5.83 -6.73 -20.87
N GLU A 71 -6.53 -7.59 -21.62
CA GLU A 71 -6.52 -9.05 -21.42
C GLU A 71 -5.16 -9.64 -21.76
N LEU A 72 -4.49 -9.14 -22.81
CA LEU A 72 -3.14 -9.55 -23.17
C LEU A 72 -2.10 -9.00 -22.21
N ASP A 73 -2.23 -7.73 -21.83
CA ASP A 73 -1.34 -7.06 -20.89
C ASP A 73 -2.07 -5.96 -20.11
N SER A 74 -2.43 -6.29 -18.87
CA SER A 74 -3.14 -5.37 -17.96
C SER A 74 -2.32 -4.15 -17.52
N SER A 75 -1.02 -4.12 -17.82
CA SER A 75 -0.11 -3.01 -17.49
C SER A 75 -0.03 -1.93 -18.58
N GLN A 76 -0.78 -2.07 -19.67
CA GLN A 76 -0.77 -1.14 -20.80
C GLN A 76 -1.46 0.19 -20.46
N ILE A 77 -0.71 1.13 -19.89
CA ILE A 77 -1.16 2.50 -19.59
C ILE A 77 -1.83 3.18 -20.80
N PRO A 78 -1.30 3.09 -22.05
CA PRO A 78 -1.96 3.71 -23.20
C PRO A 78 -3.40 3.20 -23.42
N ALA A 79 -3.66 1.91 -23.15
CA ALA A 79 -5.00 1.36 -23.27
C ALA A 79 -5.93 1.90 -22.19
N TRP A 80 -5.46 1.98 -20.94
CA TRP A 80 -6.23 2.56 -19.84
C TRP A 80 -6.53 4.05 -20.05
N VAL A 81 -5.57 4.84 -20.55
CA VAL A 81 -5.77 6.26 -20.88
C VAL A 81 -6.86 6.42 -21.94
N ALA A 82 -6.77 5.64 -23.03
CA ALA A 82 -7.78 5.69 -24.08
C ALA A 82 -9.18 5.27 -23.58
N LEU A 83 -9.26 4.26 -22.70
CA LEU A 83 -10.52 3.89 -22.06
C LEU A 83 -11.06 4.99 -21.16
N ALA A 84 -10.21 5.61 -20.34
CA ALA A 84 -10.61 6.72 -19.46
C ALA A 84 -11.17 7.89 -20.26
N ASP A 85 -10.51 8.27 -21.36
CA ASP A 85 -10.98 9.32 -22.28
C ASP A 85 -12.34 8.99 -22.89
N LEU A 86 -12.55 7.73 -23.32
CA LEU A 86 -13.80 7.29 -23.92
C LEU A 86 -14.94 7.23 -22.90
N TYR A 87 -14.68 6.68 -21.71
CA TYR A 87 -15.67 6.62 -20.64
C TYR A 87 -16.01 8.01 -20.08
N SER A 88 -15.12 8.99 -20.17
CA SER A 88 -15.37 10.36 -19.73
C SER A 88 -16.30 11.15 -20.67
N ARG A 89 -16.61 10.64 -21.87
CA ARG A 89 -17.52 11.31 -22.83
C ARG A 89 -18.99 11.20 -22.43
N ASP A 90 -19.33 10.23 -21.60
CA ASP A 90 -20.69 9.96 -21.16
C ASP A 90 -20.76 9.83 -19.63
N THR A 91 -21.71 10.56 -19.04
CA THR A 91 -21.96 10.54 -17.59
C THR A 91 -22.32 9.16 -17.06
N ALA A 92 -22.98 8.30 -17.84
CA ALA A 92 -23.32 6.95 -17.39
C ALA A 92 -22.06 6.06 -17.21
N SER A 93 -20.94 6.42 -17.85
CA SER A 93 -19.67 5.69 -17.80
C SER A 93 -18.66 6.29 -16.82
N THR A 94 -19.03 7.30 -16.03
CA THR A 94 -18.11 7.97 -15.09
C THR A 94 -17.43 7.01 -14.11
N ALA A 95 -18.13 5.99 -13.59
CA ALA A 95 -17.53 5.00 -12.70
C ALA A 95 -16.40 4.21 -13.39
N LEU A 96 -16.59 3.86 -14.67
CA LEU A 96 -15.57 3.18 -15.47
C LEU A 96 -14.37 4.08 -15.78
N ALA A 97 -14.58 5.39 -15.96
CA ALA A 97 -13.50 6.35 -16.11
C ALA A 97 -12.65 6.45 -14.82
N ILE A 98 -13.30 6.49 -13.65
CA ILE A 98 -12.61 6.47 -12.34
C ILE A 98 -11.78 5.19 -12.20
N ASP A 99 -12.34 4.03 -12.53
CA ASP A 99 -11.64 2.75 -12.43
C ASP A 99 -10.46 2.65 -13.41
N ALA A 100 -10.58 3.21 -14.61
CA ALA A 100 -9.47 3.31 -15.56
C ALA A 100 -8.33 4.16 -15.00
N HIS A 101 -8.62 5.34 -14.44
CA HIS A 101 -7.60 6.18 -13.81
C HIS A 101 -6.97 5.52 -12.57
N ARG A 102 -7.75 4.83 -11.74
CA ARG A 102 -7.21 4.05 -10.61
C ARG A 102 -6.24 2.96 -11.07
N ASN A 103 -6.55 2.27 -12.17
CA ASN A 103 -5.63 1.29 -12.76
C ASN A 103 -4.35 1.95 -13.28
N ILE A 104 -4.42 3.14 -13.86
CA ILE A 104 -3.23 3.90 -14.25
C ILE A 104 -2.38 4.22 -13.03
N ILE A 105 -2.96 4.75 -11.95
CA ILE A 105 -2.24 5.06 -10.70
C ILE A 105 -1.61 3.79 -10.09
N ARG A 106 -2.27 2.63 -10.18
CA ARG A 106 -1.68 1.35 -9.72
C ARG A 106 -0.41 0.97 -10.48
N ILE A 107 -0.28 1.35 -11.75
CA ILE A 107 0.87 1.02 -12.61
C ILE A 107 1.94 2.13 -12.52
N ASP A 108 1.50 3.38 -12.63
CA ASP A 108 2.32 4.59 -12.55
C ASP A 108 1.66 5.61 -11.58
N PRO A 109 1.99 5.53 -10.28
CA PRO A 109 1.42 6.41 -9.27
C PRO A 109 1.79 7.88 -9.44
N THR A 110 2.79 8.18 -10.28
CA THR A 110 3.31 9.55 -10.49
C THR A 110 2.62 10.28 -11.64
N ARG A 111 1.69 9.63 -12.35
CA ARG A 111 0.99 10.21 -13.49
C ARG A 111 -0.03 11.27 -13.06
N ALA A 112 0.40 12.52 -12.99
CA ALA A 112 -0.44 13.65 -12.56
C ALA A 112 -1.73 13.80 -13.38
N ASP A 113 -1.70 13.59 -14.71
CA ASP A 113 -2.91 13.64 -15.55
C ASP A 113 -4.08 12.82 -14.98
N SER A 114 -3.78 11.62 -14.46
CA SER A 114 -4.79 10.74 -13.88
C SER A 114 -5.25 11.20 -12.49
N LEU A 115 -4.36 11.80 -11.70
CA LEU A 115 -4.74 12.40 -10.41
C LEU A 115 -5.61 13.66 -10.62
N HIS A 116 -5.28 14.52 -11.59
CA HIS A 116 -6.10 15.67 -11.99
C HIS A 116 -7.48 15.25 -12.49
N ALA A 117 -7.55 14.15 -13.24
CA ALA A 117 -8.83 13.60 -13.69
C ALA A 117 -9.64 13.05 -12.51
N LEU A 118 -9.03 12.24 -11.62
CA LEU A 118 -9.70 11.73 -10.43
C LEU A 118 -10.21 12.86 -9.52
N PHE A 119 -9.43 13.92 -9.32
CA PHE A 119 -9.85 15.11 -8.60
C PHE A 119 -11.13 15.71 -9.20
N ARG A 120 -11.12 16.04 -10.50
CA ARG A 120 -12.28 16.62 -11.21
C ARG A 120 -13.51 15.71 -11.20
N LEU A 121 -13.32 14.41 -11.40
CA LEU A 121 -14.40 13.42 -11.39
C LEU A 121 -15.04 13.34 -10.00
N TRP A 122 -14.24 13.24 -8.93
CA TRP A 122 -14.79 13.20 -7.57
C TRP A 122 -15.37 14.53 -7.10
N GLU A 123 -14.81 15.66 -7.53
CA GLU A 123 -15.39 16.98 -7.26
C GLU A 123 -16.78 17.11 -7.91
N SER A 124 -16.92 16.76 -9.20
CA SER A 124 -18.21 16.82 -9.91
C SER A 124 -19.27 15.88 -9.31
N LEU A 125 -18.85 14.75 -8.75
CA LEU A 125 -19.70 13.82 -8.00
C LEU A 125 -19.92 14.22 -6.53
N ARG A 126 -19.36 15.35 -6.09
CA ARG A 126 -19.39 15.85 -4.70
C ARG A 126 -18.84 14.85 -3.68
N GLN A 127 -17.89 14.01 -4.08
CA GLN A 127 -17.17 13.08 -3.21
C GLN A 127 -15.98 13.80 -2.56
N THR A 128 -16.28 14.68 -1.60
CA THR A 128 -15.33 15.65 -0.99
C THR A 128 -14.05 15.01 -0.46
N ASP A 129 -14.16 13.95 0.35
CA ASP A 129 -12.98 13.26 0.90
C ASP A 129 -12.09 12.63 -0.19
N LYS A 130 -12.70 12.07 -1.24
CA LYS A 130 -11.94 11.45 -2.34
C LYS A 130 -11.20 12.49 -3.17
N ALA A 131 -11.87 13.60 -3.50
CA ALA A 131 -11.25 14.74 -4.16
C ALA A 131 -10.10 15.33 -3.32
N PHE A 132 -10.29 15.47 -2.00
CA PHE A 132 -9.24 15.91 -1.09
C PHE A 132 -8.02 14.98 -1.13
N CYS A 133 -8.22 13.66 -1.13
CA CYS A 133 -7.12 12.71 -1.21
C CYS A 133 -6.38 12.79 -2.57
N ALA A 134 -7.10 12.95 -3.69
CA ALA A 134 -6.46 13.18 -5.00
C ALA A 134 -5.61 14.46 -4.99
N ALA A 135 -6.16 15.56 -4.46
CA ALA A 135 -5.44 16.82 -4.32
C ALA A 135 -4.22 16.68 -3.40
N ALA A 136 -4.32 15.93 -2.29
CA ALA A 136 -3.21 15.64 -1.40
C ALA A 136 -2.06 14.90 -2.09
N LEU A 137 -2.37 13.95 -2.99
CA LEU A 137 -1.36 13.25 -3.80
C LEU A 137 -0.69 14.20 -4.80
N LEU A 138 -1.45 15.08 -5.46
CA LEU A 138 -0.91 16.10 -6.36
C LEU A 138 -0.02 17.10 -5.64
N VAL A 139 -0.41 17.55 -4.43
CA VAL A 139 0.39 18.43 -3.56
C VAL A 139 1.68 17.72 -3.14
N PHE A 140 1.60 16.44 -2.75
CA PHE A 140 2.77 15.63 -2.43
C PHE A 140 3.75 15.54 -3.62
N LEU A 141 3.26 15.31 -4.83
CA LEU A 141 4.06 15.27 -6.06
C LEU A 141 4.54 16.65 -6.53
N LYS A 142 4.11 17.75 -5.88
CA LYS A 142 4.29 19.13 -6.34
C LYS A 142 3.77 19.39 -7.75
N GLN A 143 2.67 18.73 -8.12
CA GLN A 143 2.01 18.86 -9.42
C GLN A 143 0.57 19.37 -9.33
N ALA A 144 0.11 19.79 -8.15
CA ALA A 144 -1.20 20.44 -8.00
C ALA A 144 -1.24 21.82 -8.69
N ASN A 145 -2.33 22.12 -9.40
CA ASN A 145 -2.60 23.46 -9.90
C ASN A 145 -3.15 24.40 -8.80
N GLU A 146 -3.39 25.67 -9.11
CA GLU A 146 -3.86 26.67 -8.12
C GLU A 146 -5.18 26.26 -7.45
N THR A 147 -6.15 25.78 -8.22
CA THR A 147 -7.46 25.33 -7.72
C THR A 147 -7.30 24.14 -6.76
N GLU A 148 -6.50 23.15 -7.13
CA GLU A 148 -6.28 21.95 -6.31
C GLU A 148 -5.49 22.27 -5.03
N ASN A 149 -4.53 23.19 -5.11
CA ASN A 149 -3.81 23.68 -3.93
C ASN A 149 -4.76 24.38 -2.95
N ALA A 150 -5.65 25.24 -3.46
CA ALA A 150 -6.66 25.92 -2.64
C ALA A 150 -7.64 24.92 -2.02
N TYR A 151 -8.13 23.96 -2.81
CA TYR A 151 -9.02 22.89 -2.35
C TYR A 151 -8.39 22.06 -1.23
N PHE A 152 -7.13 21.64 -1.42
CA PHE A 152 -6.39 20.89 -0.40
C PHE A 152 -6.19 21.72 0.87
N ALA A 153 -5.80 23.00 0.75
CA ALA A 153 -5.58 23.87 1.90
C ALA A 153 -6.87 24.08 2.72
N GLU A 154 -8.00 24.32 2.06
CA GLU A 154 -9.31 24.43 2.71
C GLU A 154 -9.72 23.12 3.38
N GLY A 155 -9.64 22.00 2.66
CA GLY A 155 -9.96 20.68 3.19
C GLY A 155 -9.10 20.31 4.40
N ARG A 156 -7.80 20.64 4.36
CA ARG A 156 -6.87 20.41 5.46
C ARG A 156 -7.27 21.16 6.74
N ASN A 157 -7.78 22.38 6.62
CA ASN A 157 -8.28 23.16 7.76
C ASN A 157 -9.56 22.56 8.37
N ARG A 158 -10.34 21.81 7.58
CA ARG A 158 -11.57 21.13 8.01
C ARG A 158 -11.33 19.73 8.59
N LEU A 159 -10.13 19.16 8.46
CA LEU A 159 -9.83 17.82 8.97
C LEU A 159 -9.97 17.75 10.49
N SER A 160 -10.73 16.76 10.97
CA SER A 160 -10.88 16.48 12.41
C SER A 160 -9.53 16.18 13.08
N ASN A 161 -9.25 16.87 14.18
CA ASN A 161 -8.13 16.53 15.08
C ASN A 161 -8.51 15.43 16.09
N GLU A 162 -9.69 14.84 16.00
CA GLU A 162 -10.11 13.70 16.81
C GLU A 162 -10.19 12.44 15.96
N LEU A 163 -9.75 11.31 16.50
CA LEU A 163 -9.98 9.99 15.93
C LEU A 163 -11.20 9.38 16.63
N LYS A 164 -12.14 8.83 15.86
CA LYS A 164 -13.39 8.26 16.37
C LYS A 164 -13.63 6.89 15.75
N GLY A 165 -14.44 6.07 16.41
CA GLY A 165 -14.83 4.76 15.88
C GLY A 165 -13.87 3.62 16.26
N SER A 166 -13.93 2.54 15.49
CA SER A 166 -13.15 1.32 15.68
C SER A 166 -13.16 0.52 14.37
N LEU A 167 -12.05 -0.14 14.07
CA LEU A 167 -11.88 -1.02 12.93
C LEU A 167 -12.27 -2.44 13.31
N GLN A 168 -13.17 -3.04 12.53
CA GLN A 168 -13.52 -4.45 12.69
C GLN A 168 -12.43 -5.35 12.08
N ALA A 169 -12.46 -6.65 12.38
CA ALA A 169 -11.52 -7.61 11.80
C ALA A 169 -11.52 -7.59 10.26
N SER A 170 -12.68 -7.39 9.63
CA SER A 170 -12.79 -7.23 8.17
C SER A 170 -12.11 -5.95 7.66
N ASP A 171 -12.20 -4.86 8.41
CA ASP A 171 -11.54 -3.59 8.07
C ASP A 171 -10.02 -3.77 8.14
N ILE A 172 -9.52 -4.39 9.22
CA ILE A 172 -8.09 -4.67 9.38
C ILE A 172 -7.58 -5.64 8.30
N SER A 173 -8.38 -6.61 7.87
CA SER A 173 -8.04 -7.49 6.73
C SER A 173 -7.83 -6.69 5.44
N THR A 174 -8.56 -5.59 5.22
CA THR A 174 -8.39 -4.74 4.03
C THR A 174 -7.09 -3.94 4.03
N LEU A 175 -6.55 -3.61 5.21
CA LEU A 175 -5.23 -3.01 5.35
C LEU A 175 -4.12 -3.96 4.89
N HIS A 176 -4.30 -5.28 5.00
CA HIS A 176 -3.33 -6.25 4.51
C HIS A 176 -3.37 -6.35 2.98
N PRO A 177 -2.23 -6.15 2.28
CA PRO A 177 -2.12 -6.56 0.89
C PRO A 177 -2.34 -8.08 0.73
N PRO A 178 -2.69 -8.57 -0.46
CA PRO A 178 -3.00 -9.99 -0.67
C PRO A 178 -1.94 -10.96 -0.14
N GLN A 179 -0.66 -10.62 -0.25
CA GLN A 179 0.46 -11.45 0.22
C GLN A 179 0.51 -11.60 1.75
N ALA A 180 -0.07 -10.65 2.51
CA ALA A 180 -0.18 -10.74 3.96
C ALA A 180 -1.50 -11.37 4.44
N ARG A 181 -2.43 -11.71 3.53
CA ARG A 181 -3.68 -12.43 3.86
C ARG A 181 -3.43 -13.94 3.81
N THR A 182 -2.58 -14.43 4.70
CA THR A 182 -2.06 -15.80 4.69
C THR A 182 -2.02 -16.40 6.10
N PRO A 183 -2.23 -17.73 6.25
CA PRO A 183 -2.09 -18.41 7.54
C PRO A 183 -0.75 -18.20 8.24
N VAL A 184 0.31 -17.86 7.50
CA VAL A 184 1.64 -17.53 8.08
C VAL A 184 1.56 -16.31 9.00
N VAL A 185 0.74 -15.30 8.65
CA VAL A 185 0.53 -14.13 9.50
C VAL A 185 -0.28 -14.52 10.74
N ASP A 186 -1.21 -15.46 10.63
CA ASP A 186 -1.97 -15.96 11.78
C ASP A 186 -1.08 -16.78 12.73
N VAL A 187 -0.11 -17.54 12.20
CA VAL A 187 0.96 -18.15 13.01
C VAL A 187 1.71 -17.05 13.78
N LEU A 188 2.14 -15.98 13.11
CA LEU A 188 2.82 -14.85 13.74
C LEU A 188 1.97 -14.21 14.85
N ARG A 189 0.67 -13.98 14.63
CA ARG A 189 -0.25 -13.44 15.65
C ARG A 189 -0.45 -14.39 16.84
N ALA A 190 -0.35 -15.70 16.63
CA ALA A 190 -0.48 -16.68 17.71
C ALA A 190 0.74 -16.68 18.64
N ILE A 191 1.95 -16.44 18.12
CA ILE A 191 3.21 -16.62 18.86
C ILE A 191 4.03 -15.34 19.06
N GLY A 192 3.73 -14.25 18.36
CA GLY A 192 4.61 -13.08 18.24
C GLY A 192 4.89 -12.33 19.55
N ASP A 193 4.06 -12.51 20.57
CA ASP A 193 4.23 -11.98 21.92
C ASP A 193 4.90 -12.98 22.89
N GLN A 194 5.29 -14.17 22.44
CA GLN A 194 5.90 -15.22 23.28
C GLN A 194 7.43 -15.18 23.32
N PHE A 195 8.05 -14.19 22.68
CA PHE A 195 9.50 -14.15 22.46
C PHE A 195 10.32 -13.43 23.54
N VAL A 196 9.72 -12.91 24.61
CA VAL A 196 10.43 -12.14 25.66
C VAL A 196 11.61 -12.87 26.28
N LYS A 197 11.58 -14.21 26.38
CA LYS A 197 12.69 -15.02 26.89
C LYS A 197 13.68 -15.48 25.81
N LEU A 198 13.19 -15.75 24.61
CA LEU A 198 14.01 -16.28 23.50
C LEU A 198 14.77 -15.18 22.78
N ASN A 199 14.12 -14.03 22.60
CA ASN A 199 14.66 -12.84 21.97
C ASN A 199 14.30 -11.65 22.86
N PRO A 200 14.94 -11.48 24.04
CA PRO A 200 14.60 -10.42 24.99
C PRO A 200 14.80 -9.00 24.41
N PRO A 201 14.09 -7.98 24.92
CA PRO A 201 14.25 -6.60 24.50
C PRO A 201 15.71 -6.13 24.55
N GLN A 202 16.18 -5.45 23.51
CA GLN A 202 17.59 -5.01 23.43
C GLN A 202 17.80 -3.64 24.08
N PHE A 203 17.18 -3.40 25.24
CA PHE A 203 17.16 -2.09 25.90
C PHE A 203 18.54 -1.53 26.21
N GLU A 204 19.49 -2.37 26.64
CA GLU A 204 20.87 -1.94 26.88
C GLU A 204 21.53 -1.39 25.60
N LEU A 205 21.44 -2.14 24.50
CA LEU A 205 21.96 -1.70 23.19
C LEU A 205 21.25 -0.42 22.70
N LEU A 206 19.99 -0.23 23.08
CA LEU A 206 19.19 0.94 22.71
C LEU A 206 19.36 2.13 23.66
N GLY A 207 20.08 1.96 24.77
CA GLY A 207 20.23 2.98 25.82
C GLY A 207 18.93 3.31 26.57
N ILE A 208 18.03 2.32 26.69
CA ILE A 208 16.74 2.43 27.35
C ILE A 208 16.84 1.81 28.75
N ASP A 209 16.50 2.57 29.78
CA ASP A 209 16.31 2.05 31.12
C ASP A 209 14.86 1.54 31.28
N ARG A 210 14.69 0.27 31.62
CA ARG A 210 13.38 -0.38 31.70
C ARG A 210 12.42 0.28 32.70
N LYS A 211 12.91 0.92 33.76
CA LYS A 211 12.07 1.56 34.78
C LYS A 211 11.94 3.05 34.55
N ALA A 212 13.05 3.75 34.33
CA ALA A 212 13.11 5.20 34.22
C ALA A 212 12.53 5.71 32.89
N ASP A 213 12.70 4.97 31.79
CA ASP A 213 12.20 5.39 30.48
C ASP A 213 10.80 4.85 30.17
N ARG A 214 10.18 4.07 31.06
CA ARG A 214 8.81 3.58 30.87
C ARG A 214 7.80 4.72 31.04
N LEU A 215 7.02 4.98 30.00
CA LEU A 215 5.95 5.98 30.04
C LEU A 215 4.70 5.41 30.70
N LYS A 216 4.13 6.18 31.62
CA LYS A 216 2.84 5.88 32.28
C LYS A 216 1.66 6.25 31.39
N SER A 217 0.49 5.69 31.69
CA SER A 217 -0.73 5.88 30.87
C SER A 217 -1.29 7.30 30.89
N ASP A 218 -0.89 8.12 31.86
CA ASP A 218 -1.25 9.53 31.95
C ASP A 218 -0.39 10.43 31.04
N HIS A 219 0.76 9.94 30.56
CA HIS A 219 1.67 10.67 29.69
C HIS A 219 1.03 10.99 28.32
N ALA A 220 1.22 12.22 27.82
CA ALA A 220 0.57 12.69 26.59
C ALA A 220 0.86 11.81 25.37
N ALA A 221 2.13 11.40 25.19
CA ALA A 221 2.51 10.50 24.09
C ALA A 221 1.90 9.10 24.23
N TYR A 222 1.74 8.60 25.47
CA TYR A 222 1.07 7.33 25.71
C TYR A 222 -0.40 7.43 25.30
N LYS A 223 -1.10 8.47 25.74
CA LYS A 223 -2.52 8.70 25.38
C LYS A 223 -2.70 8.83 23.87
N ALA A 224 -1.82 9.59 23.19
CA ALA A 224 -1.90 9.76 21.75
C ALA A 224 -1.74 8.43 20.99
N LEU A 225 -0.77 7.60 21.40
CA LEU A 225 -0.60 6.25 20.86
C LEU A 225 -1.80 5.36 21.20
N GLN A 226 -2.29 5.41 22.44
CA GLN A 226 -3.43 4.63 22.92
C GLN A 226 -4.71 4.93 22.13
N THR A 227 -4.98 6.20 21.82
CA THR A 227 -6.11 6.59 20.96
C THR A 227 -6.04 5.91 19.60
N VAL A 228 -4.85 5.75 19.03
CA VAL A 228 -4.67 5.06 17.75
C VAL A 228 -4.80 3.54 17.91
N THR A 229 -4.12 2.93 18.89
CA THR A 229 -4.14 1.47 19.07
C THR A 229 -5.53 0.94 19.42
N GLN A 230 -6.34 1.72 20.14
CA GLN A 230 -7.75 1.39 20.42
C GLN A 230 -8.60 1.25 19.15
N LEU A 231 -8.32 2.01 18.08
CA LEU A 231 -9.01 1.83 16.79
C LEU A 231 -8.81 0.42 16.22
N PHE A 232 -7.64 -0.18 16.46
CA PHE A 232 -7.27 -1.51 15.96
C PHE A 232 -7.63 -2.63 16.95
N GLY A 233 -8.31 -2.31 18.06
CA GLY A 233 -8.65 -3.29 19.10
C GLY A 233 -7.44 -3.74 19.94
N VAL A 234 -6.34 -2.99 19.92
CA VAL A 234 -5.13 -3.29 20.71
C VAL A 234 -5.20 -2.56 22.04
N SER A 235 -5.27 -3.31 23.15
CA SER A 235 -5.47 -2.76 24.50
C SER A 235 -4.27 -2.97 25.44
N GLU A 236 -3.39 -3.94 25.17
CA GLU A 236 -2.26 -4.28 26.04
C GLU A 236 -0.93 -4.00 25.33
N PHE A 237 -0.16 -3.04 25.87
CA PHE A 237 1.20 -2.73 25.43
C PHE A 237 1.92 -1.87 26.48
N GLU A 238 3.25 -1.88 26.43
CA GLU A 238 4.11 -0.97 27.19
C GLU A 238 4.66 0.13 26.28
N VAL A 239 5.02 1.29 26.83
CA VAL A 239 5.64 2.37 26.06
C VAL A 239 6.91 2.83 26.74
N TYR A 240 7.97 3.01 25.96
CA TYR A 240 9.29 3.41 26.43
C TYR A 240 9.80 4.62 25.66
N GLN A 241 10.46 5.54 26.36
CA GLN A 241 11.20 6.63 25.74
C GLN A 241 12.52 6.08 25.16
N ALA A 242 12.62 6.05 23.84
CA ALA A 242 13.83 5.69 23.14
C ALA A 242 14.79 6.87 23.04
N ARG A 243 16.09 6.57 22.85
CA ARG A 243 17.14 7.57 22.61
C ARG A 243 17.30 7.92 21.13
N ARG A 244 16.95 6.98 20.24
CA ARG A 244 17.14 7.06 18.78
C ARG A 244 16.00 6.35 18.05
N GLY A 245 15.93 6.57 16.74
CA GLY A 245 14.83 6.09 15.90
C GLY A 245 13.55 6.91 16.11
N LEU A 246 12.52 6.61 15.33
CA LEU A 246 11.22 7.27 15.43
C LEU A 246 10.27 6.44 16.31
N ILE A 247 9.80 5.31 15.78
CA ILE A 247 8.96 4.36 16.50
C ILE A 247 9.36 2.95 16.11
N PHE A 248 9.44 2.05 17.08
CA PHE A 248 9.69 0.64 16.83
C PHE A 248 9.13 -0.23 17.95
N LEU A 249 8.88 -1.49 17.64
CA LEU A 249 8.34 -2.45 18.59
C LEU A 249 9.46 -3.25 19.25
N GLU A 250 9.22 -3.65 20.49
CA GLU A 250 10.08 -4.52 21.25
C GLU A 250 9.32 -5.68 21.88
N THR A 251 10.08 -6.73 22.16
CA THR A 251 9.60 -8.06 22.58
C THR A 251 9.43 -8.14 24.09
N THR A 252 8.84 -7.11 24.70
CA THR A 252 8.46 -7.11 26.12
C THR A 252 7.18 -7.92 26.35
N GLU A 253 6.77 -8.06 27.61
CA GLU A 253 5.52 -8.72 28.00
C GLU A 253 4.69 -7.78 28.89
N PRO A 254 3.62 -7.15 28.37
CA PRO A 254 3.12 -7.19 26.98
C PRO A 254 4.06 -6.47 25.99
N LEU A 255 3.82 -6.58 24.67
CA LEU A 255 4.67 -5.99 23.62
C LEU A 255 4.89 -4.48 23.85
N GLY A 256 6.10 -4.03 23.53
CA GLY A 256 6.57 -2.69 23.87
C GLY A 256 6.64 -1.79 22.65
N VAL A 257 6.32 -0.52 22.81
CA VAL A 257 6.50 0.53 21.81
C VAL A 257 7.57 1.50 22.29
N CYS A 258 8.67 1.59 21.55
CA CYS A 258 9.75 2.51 21.82
C CYS A 258 9.55 3.79 21.00
N LEU A 259 9.40 4.93 21.68
CA LEU A 259 9.14 6.24 21.09
C LEU A 259 10.38 7.12 21.14
N GLY A 260 10.92 7.49 19.99
CA GLY A 260 12.02 8.42 19.87
C GLY A 260 11.62 9.87 20.24
N PRO A 261 12.60 10.70 20.64
CA PRO A 261 12.32 12.07 21.08
C PRO A 261 11.81 12.96 19.93
N ASP A 262 12.22 12.66 18.69
CA ASP A 262 11.85 13.43 17.51
C ASP A 262 10.37 13.26 17.14
N VAL A 263 9.72 12.17 17.56
CA VAL A 263 8.30 11.92 17.24
C VAL A 263 7.42 13.07 17.73
N VAL A 264 7.57 13.43 19.00
CA VAL A 264 6.75 14.49 19.62
C VAL A 264 7.31 15.88 19.31
N ARG A 265 8.63 16.01 19.12
CA ARG A 265 9.29 17.31 18.98
C ARG A 265 9.29 17.88 17.57
N ARG A 266 9.38 17.04 16.54
CA ARG A 266 9.65 17.48 15.15
C ARG A 266 8.50 17.25 14.20
N PHE A 267 7.62 16.28 14.49
CA PHE A 267 6.53 15.93 13.59
C PHE A 267 5.22 16.56 14.02
N ASN A 268 4.43 16.98 13.04
CA ASN A 268 3.08 17.46 13.29
C ASN A 268 2.15 16.29 13.67
N ILE A 269 0.95 16.59 14.15
CA ILE A 269 0.02 15.56 14.65
C ILE A 269 -0.36 14.49 13.62
N ARG A 270 -0.37 14.83 12.33
CA ARG A 270 -0.73 13.90 11.24
C ARG A 270 0.43 12.95 10.92
N GLU A 271 1.66 13.46 10.92
CA GLU A 271 2.89 12.67 10.84
C GLU A 271 3.06 11.75 12.07
N GLN A 272 2.76 12.25 13.28
CA GLN A 272 2.77 11.42 14.50
C GLN A 272 1.76 10.28 14.40
N ARG A 273 0.53 10.55 13.95
CA ARG A 273 -0.50 9.52 13.74
C ARG A 273 -0.06 8.47 12.74
N PHE A 274 0.61 8.86 11.67
CA PHE A 274 1.15 7.91 10.71
C PHE A 274 2.09 6.89 11.38
N LEU A 275 3.03 7.38 12.21
CA LEU A 275 3.92 6.54 13.00
C LEU A 275 3.15 5.66 14.01
N TYR A 276 2.16 6.22 14.70
CA TYR A 276 1.34 5.46 15.64
C TYR A 276 0.47 4.40 14.96
N GLY A 277 -0.02 4.65 13.75
CA GLY A 277 -0.77 3.67 12.95
C GLY A 277 0.10 2.49 12.54
N ARG A 278 1.36 2.74 12.13
CA ARG A 278 2.35 1.68 11.89
C ARG A 278 2.58 0.82 13.13
N ALA A 279 2.76 1.45 14.29
CA ALA A 279 2.94 0.73 15.55
C ALA A 279 1.68 -0.05 15.96
N ALA A 280 0.48 0.53 15.80
CA ALA A 280 -0.78 -0.14 16.08
C ALA A 280 -0.97 -1.40 15.22
N MET A 281 -0.66 -1.30 13.93
CA MET A 281 -0.70 -2.44 13.03
C MET A 281 0.31 -3.52 13.44
N GLY A 282 1.56 -3.13 13.75
CA GLY A 282 2.57 -4.09 14.19
C GLY A 282 2.26 -4.75 15.53
N LEU A 283 1.59 -4.04 16.45
CA LEU A 283 1.08 -4.63 17.69
C LEU A 283 -0.06 -5.62 17.41
N PHE A 284 -0.98 -5.27 16.51
CA PHE A 284 -2.07 -6.16 16.09
C PHE A 284 -1.53 -7.45 15.47
N ASP A 285 -0.55 -7.34 14.57
CA ASP A 285 0.10 -8.49 13.93
C ASP A 285 1.15 -9.19 14.81
N LYS A 286 1.44 -8.63 15.99
CA LYS A 286 2.50 -9.07 16.91
C LYS A 286 3.85 -9.23 16.21
N SER A 287 4.19 -8.28 15.36
CA SER A 287 5.31 -8.38 14.42
C SER A 287 6.66 -7.87 14.96
N ALA A 288 6.77 -7.59 16.25
CA ALA A 288 7.99 -7.07 16.87
C ALA A 288 9.24 -7.94 16.58
N ILE A 289 9.05 -9.26 16.50
CA ILE A 289 10.15 -10.22 16.24
C ILE A 289 10.76 -10.07 14.83
N LEU A 290 10.02 -9.53 13.85
CA LEU A 290 10.47 -9.43 12.46
C LEU A 290 11.72 -8.56 12.31
N ARG A 291 11.91 -7.56 13.18
CA ARG A 291 13.09 -6.67 13.15
C ARG A 291 14.31 -7.25 13.87
N LYS A 292 14.14 -8.35 14.60
CA LYS A 292 15.16 -8.93 15.47
C LYS A 292 15.82 -10.18 14.87
N LEU A 293 15.19 -10.79 13.87
CA LEU A 293 15.65 -12.01 13.22
C LEU A 293 16.07 -11.71 11.79
N SER A 294 17.14 -12.34 11.34
CA SER A 294 17.44 -12.44 9.92
C SER A 294 16.35 -13.25 9.19
N PRO A 295 16.24 -13.14 7.85
CA PRO A 295 15.26 -13.91 7.08
C PRO A 295 15.34 -15.43 7.32
N GLY A 296 16.57 -15.97 7.46
CA GLY A 296 16.79 -17.39 7.75
C GLY A 296 16.30 -17.78 9.14
N GLU A 297 16.65 -17.01 10.16
CA GLU A 297 16.20 -17.26 11.55
C GLU A 297 14.69 -17.12 11.69
N LEU A 298 14.07 -16.18 10.97
CA LEU A 298 12.62 -16.04 10.92
C LEU A 298 11.97 -17.28 10.29
N GLY A 299 12.54 -17.77 9.18
CA GLY A 299 12.13 -19.02 8.54
C GLY A 299 12.20 -20.21 9.49
N ASP A 300 13.32 -20.38 10.18
CA ASP A 300 13.51 -21.44 11.17
C ASP A 300 12.53 -21.31 12.34
N THR A 301 12.30 -20.09 12.83
CA THR A 301 11.41 -19.82 13.97
C THR A 301 9.95 -20.09 13.64
N ILE A 302 9.43 -19.55 12.53
CA ILE A 302 8.05 -19.81 12.08
C ILE A 302 7.90 -21.30 11.73
N GLY A 303 8.86 -21.86 11.01
CA GLY A 303 8.80 -23.23 10.55
C GLY A 303 8.77 -24.23 11.71
N ASN A 304 9.67 -24.08 12.69
CA ASN A 304 9.67 -24.94 13.89
C ASN A 304 8.50 -24.65 14.85
N SER A 305 7.86 -23.49 14.76
CA SER A 305 6.59 -23.24 15.46
C SER A 305 5.45 -24.05 14.83
N VAL A 306 5.33 -24.08 13.50
CA VAL A 306 4.33 -24.92 12.79
C VAL A 306 4.53 -26.40 13.14
N ARG A 307 5.79 -26.86 13.24
CA ARG A 307 6.13 -28.24 13.60
C ARG A 307 5.73 -28.67 15.01
N ILE A 308 5.31 -27.74 15.89
CA ILE A 308 4.72 -28.10 17.20
C ILE A 308 3.44 -28.92 17.01
N HIS A 309 2.64 -28.60 15.99
CA HIS A 309 1.41 -29.32 15.63
C HIS A 309 1.54 -30.18 14.37
N GLN A 310 2.55 -29.89 13.54
CA GLN A 310 2.81 -30.60 12.28
C GLN A 310 4.26 -31.16 12.23
N PRO A 311 4.62 -32.17 13.04
CA PRO A 311 6.02 -32.55 13.28
C PRO A 311 6.80 -33.02 12.05
N GLN A 312 6.09 -33.54 11.03
CA GLN A 312 6.70 -34.03 9.79
C GLN A 312 6.76 -32.99 8.68
N TRP A 313 6.17 -31.81 8.88
CA TRP A 313 6.14 -30.78 7.84
C TRP A 313 7.52 -30.16 7.62
N ASP A 314 7.85 -29.89 6.36
CA ASP A 314 9.15 -29.34 5.94
C ASP A 314 9.05 -28.17 4.94
N GLY A 315 7.91 -27.44 4.97
CA GLY A 315 7.63 -26.39 3.99
C GLY A 315 8.28 -25.03 4.29
N LEU A 316 8.98 -24.86 5.42
CA LEU A 316 9.67 -23.61 5.76
C LEU A 316 10.78 -23.82 6.80
N GLY A 317 11.93 -23.19 6.54
CA GLY A 317 13.07 -23.19 7.46
C GLY A 317 13.66 -24.59 7.69
N ARG A 318 14.78 -24.65 8.39
CA ARG A 318 15.46 -25.89 8.75
C ARG A 318 14.66 -26.64 9.80
N LYS A 319 14.34 -27.91 9.54
CA LYS A 319 13.71 -28.80 10.52
C LYS A 319 14.66 -29.02 11.71
N ASN A 320 14.20 -28.65 12.91
CA ASN A 320 14.94 -28.84 14.15
C ASN A 320 13.97 -29.22 15.29
N GLU A 321 14.00 -30.49 15.68
CA GLU A 321 13.13 -31.02 16.73
C GLU A 321 13.41 -30.41 18.11
N ASP A 322 14.67 -30.13 18.41
CA ASP A 322 15.05 -29.54 19.69
C ASP A 322 14.61 -28.09 19.78
N GLN A 323 14.72 -27.33 18.68
CA GLN A 323 14.15 -25.99 18.59
C GLN A 323 12.63 -26.03 18.74
N SER A 324 11.94 -26.97 18.08
CA SER A 324 10.49 -27.13 18.21
C SER A 324 10.07 -27.41 19.67
N LYS A 325 10.81 -28.27 20.39
CA LYS A 325 10.61 -28.54 21.83
C LYS A 325 10.90 -27.30 22.69
N GLN A 326 11.94 -26.54 22.36
CA GLN A 326 12.29 -25.30 23.06
C GLN A 326 11.20 -24.24 22.90
N LEU A 327 10.73 -24.01 21.67
CA LEU A 327 9.63 -23.08 21.36
C LEU A 327 8.35 -23.49 22.09
N ARG A 328 7.98 -24.78 22.05
CA ARG A 328 6.82 -25.31 22.80
C ARG A 328 6.91 -25.06 24.31
N ARG A 329 8.10 -25.13 24.91
CA ARG A 329 8.30 -24.83 26.34
C ARG A 329 8.25 -23.33 26.64
N ALA A 330 8.65 -22.50 25.69
CA ALA A 330 8.63 -21.05 25.82
C ALA A 330 7.22 -20.46 25.67
N TYR A 331 6.39 -21.05 24.81
CA TYR A 331 5.04 -20.58 24.54
C TYR A 331 4.06 -20.90 25.66
N SER A 332 3.18 -19.95 25.95
CA SER A 332 2.04 -20.18 26.85
C SER A 332 1.07 -21.23 26.29
N ARG A 333 0.30 -21.87 27.17
CA ARG A 333 -0.75 -22.82 26.76
C ARG A 333 -1.77 -22.19 25.80
N LYS A 334 -2.10 -20.91 26.01
CA LYS A 334 -3.01 -20.14 25.14
C LYS A 334 -2.42 -19.97 23.74
N ALA A 335 -1.15 -19.57 23.63
CA ALA A 335 -0.47 -19.42 22.35
C ALA A 335 -0.36 -20.75 21.59
N ILE A 336 0.00 -21.85 22.27
CA ILE A 336 0.05 -23.19 21.65
C ILE A 336 -1.33 -23.59 21.10
N LYS A 337 -2.42 -23.33 21.84
CA LYS A 337 -3.78 -23.59 21.36
C LYS A 337 -4.13 -22.73 20.14
N LEU A 338 -3.84 -21.43 20.18
CA LEU A 338 -4.10 -20.50 19.06
C LEU A 338 -3.25 -20.82 17.81
N LEU A 339 -2.12 -21.50 17.97
CA LEU A 339 -1.22 -21.89 16.88
C LEU A 339 -1.72 -23.10 16.08
N GLU A 340 -2.62 -23.91 16.63
CA GLU A 340 -3.06 -25.19 16.03
C GLU A 340 -3.66 -25.00 14.62
N ASP A 341 -4.73 -24.21 14.50
CA ASP A 341 -5.40 -23.99 13.22
C ASP A 341 -4.49 -23.30 12.19
N PRO A 342 -3.76 -22.21 12.53
CA PRO A 342 -2.80 -21.61 11.61
C PRO A 342 -1.69 -22.57 11.17
N ALA A 343 -1.17 -23.42 12.06
CA ALA A 343 -0.14 -24.40 11.71
C ALA A 343 -0.67 -25.44 10.71
N ASN A 344 -1.88 -25.95 10.92
CA ASN A 344 -2.54 -26.85 9.99
C ASN A 344 -2.75 -26.20 8.62
N ALA A 345 -3.21 -24.94 8.60
CA ALA A 345 -3.45 -24.19 7.37
C ALA A 345 -2.14 -23.87 6.62
N VAL A 346 -1.06 -23.50 7.32
CA VAL A 346 0.27 -23.34 6.71
C VAL A 346 0.78 -24.66 6.12
N ALA A 347 0.58 -25.78 6.82
CA ALA A 347 1.02 -27.09 6.35
C ALA A 347 0.32 -27.54 5.07
N ALA A 348 -0.91 -27.07 4.83
CA ALA A 348 -1.66 -27.31 3.60
C ALA A 348 -1.27 -26.39 2.43
N MET A 349 -0.44 -25.36 2.66
CA MET A 349 0.01 -24.47 1.58
C MET A 349 0.98 -25.19 0.64
N PRO A 350 0.86 -25.01 -0.69
CA PRO A 350 1.77 -25.65 -1.65
C PRO A 350 3.21 -25.10 -1.56
N LYS A 351 3.36 -23.83 -1.17
CA LYS A 351 4.65 -23.17 -1.01
C LYS A 351 4.53 -22.00 -0.05
N VAL A 352 5.54 -21.82 0.81
CA VAL A 352 5.66 -20.65 1.68
C VAL A 352 6.87 -19.82 1.24
N GLN A 353 6.65 -18.52 1.03
CA GLN A 353 7.72 -17.55 0.73
C GLN A 353 7.59 -16.40 1.72
N LEU A 354 8.58 -16.22 2.61
CA LEU A 354 8.49 -15.24 3.68
C LEU A 354 8.71 -13.80 3.21
N ASP A 355 9.67 -13.55 2.31
CA ASP A 355 10.02 -12.16 1.95
C ASP A 355 8.82 -11.35 1.43
N PRO A 356 7.96 -11.89 0.52
CA PRO A 356 6.76 -11.16 0.09
C PRO A 356 5.74 -10.94 1.21
N ILE A 357 5.66 -11.85 2.19
CA ILE A 357 4.74 -11.76 3.33
C ILE A 357 5.23 -10.67 4.30
N VAL A 358 6.52 -10.68 4.65
CA VAL A 358 7.15 -9.68 5.52
C VAL A 358 7.04 -8.30 4.89
N GLN A 359 7.34 -8.17 3.59
CA GLN A 359 7.16 -6.91 2.86
C GLN A 359 5.70 -6.42 2.91
N ALA A 360 4.74 -7.32 2.73
CA ALA A 360 3.32 -6.98 2.79
C ALA A 360 2.83 -6.60 4.20
N LEU A 361 3.44 -7.13 5.27
CA LEU A 361 3.19 -6.66 6.65
C LEU A 361 3.70 -5.23 6.86
N MET A 362 4.84 -4.86 6.26
CA MET A 362 5.32 -3.47 6.30
C MET A 362 4.36 -2.54 5.56
N PHE A 363 3.89 -2.93 4.38
CA PHE A 363 2.85 -2.19 3.65
C PHE A 363 1.55 -2.09 4.45
N ALA A 364 1.12 -3.14 5.15
CA ALA A 364 -0.06 -3.07 6.02
C ALA A 364 0.11 -2.01 7.12
N ALA A 365 1.29 -1.93 7.73
CA ALA A 365 1.62 -0.92 8.72
C ALA A 365 1.62 0.50 8.12
N ASP A 366 2.14 0.66 6.92
CA ASP A 366 2.11 1.93 6.18
C ASP A 366 0.68 2.37 5.87
N ARG A 367 -0.15 1.44 5.38
CA ARG A 367 -1.58 1.69 5.08
C ARG A 367 -2.34 2.10 6.34
N ALA A 368 -2.09 1.41 7.45
CA ALA A 368 -2.65 1.75 8.75
C ALA A 368 -2.27 3.18 9.16
N GLY A 369 -0.99 3.54 9.02
CA GLY A 369 -0.49 4.90 9.22
C GLY A 369 -1.20 5.94 8.35
N LEU A 370 -1.34 5.66 7.05
CA LEU A 370 -1.96 6.58 6.09
C LEU A 370 -3.44 6.83 6.39
N VAL A 371 -4.17 5.80 6.83
CA VAL A 371 -5.59 5.94 7.21
C VAL A 371 -5.73 6.89 8.39
N VAL A 372 -4.95 6.69 9.47
CA VAL A 372 -5.10 7.50 10.68
C VAL A 372 -4.41 8.86 10.59
N SER A 373 -3.50 9.06 9.63
CA SER A 373 -2.86 10.36 9.40
C SER A 373 -3.86 11.43 8.97
N ALA A 374 -5.04 11.06 8.43
CA ALA A 374 -6.09 11.94 7.87
C ALA A 374 -5.67 12.78 6.65
N ASP A 375 -4.41 13.17 6.56
CA ASP A 375 -3.80 13.84 5.42
C ASP A 375 -2.82 12.86 4.75
N PRO A 376 -3.12 12.36 3.54
CA PRO A 376 -2.24 11.44 2.83
C PRO A 376 -0.86 12.05 2.54
N SER A 377 -0.81 13.36 2.26
CA SER A 377 0.43 14.05 1.93
C SER A 377 1.39 14.07 3.13
N ALA A 378 0.87 14.16 4.36
CA ALA A 378 1.69 14.17 5.57
C ALA A 378 2.43 12.83 5.77
N GLY A 379 1.76 11.70 5.55
CA GLY A 379 2.35 10.37 5.65
C GLY A 379 3.42 10.12 4.58
N LEU A 380 3.11 10.46 3.32
CA LEU A 380 4.04 10.31 2.20
C LEU A 380 5.28 11.21 2.35
N ASN A 381 5.10 12.46 2.77
CA ASN A 381 6.21 13.37 3.06
C ASN A 381 7.09 12.88 4.22
N LEU A 382 6.50 12.26 5.24
CA LEU A 382 7.26 11.64 6.32
C LEU A 382 8.12 10.48 5.79
N MET A 383 7.55 9.60 4.97
CA MET A 383 8.29 8.49 4.37
C MET A 383 9.48 8.94 3.51
N LEU A 384 9.33 10.04 2.75
CA LEU A 384 10.45 10.64 2.02
C LEU A 384 11.57 11.14 2.97
N LYS A 385 11.23 11.58 4.18
CA LYS A 385 12.20 12.09 5.18
C LYS A 385 12.91 10.97 5.95
N GLU A 386 12.29 9.81 6.15
CA GLU A 386 12.78 8.76 7.06
C GLU A 386 14.07 8.08 6.61
N GLU A 387 14.31 7.95 5.30
CA GLU A 387 15.43 7.15 4.78
C GLU A 387 16.62 7.98 4.29
N LEU A 388 16.48 9.30 4.23
CA LEU A 388 17.57 10.18 3.84
C LEU A 388 18.51 10.40 5.03
N PRO A 389 19.83 10.19 4.86
CA PRO A 389 20.82 10.71 5.80
C PRO A 389 20.50 12.18 6.08
N ALA A 390 20.73 12.66 7.30
CA ALA A 390 20.41 14.04 7.67
C ALA A 390 21.06 15.09 6.74
N SER A 391 22.11 14.72 6.02
CA SER A 391 22.86 15.52 5.05
C SER A 391 22.44 15.36 3.58
N ALA A 392 21.58 14.39 3.23
CA ALA A 392 21.19 14.17 1.84
C ALA A 392 20.17 15.23 1.40
N PRO A 393 20.32 15.79 0.17
CA PRO A 393 19.36 16.75 -0.36
C PRO A 393 17.99 16.10 -0.46
N ARG A 394 16.97 16.78 0.06
CA ARG A 394 15.60 16.29 -0.01
C ARG A 394 15.07 16.45 -1.43
N PRO A 395 14.28 15.50 -1.93
CA PRO A 395 13.61 15.65 -3.22
C PRO A 395 12.62 16.80 -3.11
N GLU A 396 12.94 17.93 -3.75
CA GLU A 396 12.12 19.15 -3.71
C GLU A 396 11.53 19.54 -5.06
N THR A 397 11.93 18.90 -6.16
CA THR A 397 11.29 19.12 -7.47
C THR A 397 10.29 18.00 -7.77
N PRO A 398 9.27 18.26 -8.61
CA PRO A 398 8.34 17.22 -9.06
C PRO A 398 9.06 15.98 -9.62
N GLU A 399 10.12 16.17 -10.40
CA GLU A 399 10.90 15.10 -11.02
C GLU A 399 11.65 14.25 -9.98
N ALA A 400 12.27 14.90 -8.99
CA ALA A 400 13.00 14.20 -7.92
C ALA A 400 12.05 13.39 -7.02
N ILE A 401 10.85 13.92 -6.74
CA ILE A 401 9.82 13.22 -5.97
C ILE A 401 9.29 12.03 -6.79
N ALA A 402 8.97 12.23 -8.07
CA ALA A 402 8.53 11.15 -8.95
C ALA A 402 9.58 10.03 -9.06
N GLN A 403 10.86 10.38 -9.21
CA GLN A 403 11.96 9.42 -9.21
C GLN A 403 12.03 8.64 -7.89
N SER A 404 11.87 9.32 -6.76
CA SER A 404 11.85 8.68 -5.44
C SER A 404 10.71 7.68 -5.35
N VAL A 405 9.50 8.05 -5.78
CA VAL A 405 8.33 7.15 -5.84
C VAL A 405 8.63 5.95 -6.75
N GLN A 406 9.17 6.15 -7.95
CA GLN A 406 9.45 5.05 -8.89
C GLN A 406 10.43 4.02 -8.32
N GLN A 407 11.43 4.45 -7.56
CA GLN A 407 12.44 3.59 -6.94
C GLN A 407 11.93 2.86 -5.70
N ARG A 408 10.90 3.40 -5.03
CA ARG A 408 10.41 2.94 -3.74
C ARG A 408 9.07 2.21 -3.85
N THR A 409 9.09 0.91 -3.56
CA THR A 409 7.89 0.06 -3.63
C THR A 409 6.84 0.47 -2.61
N ASP A 410 7.24 0.90 -1.42
CA ASP A 410 6.38 1.37 -0.32
C ASP A 410 5.62 2.65 -0.68
N LEU A 411 6.28 3.65 -1.27
CA LEU A 411 5.61 4.86 -1.76
C LEU A 411 4.60 4.55 -2.88
N ARG A 412 4.97 3.70 -3.84
CA ARG A 412 4.06 3.29 -4.93
C ARG A 412 2.82 2.58 -4.38
N GLU A 413 3.03 1.69 -3.42
CA GLU A 413 1.99 0.94 -2.76
C GLU A 413 1.00 1.89 -2.07
N LEU A 414 1.48 2.80 -1.24
CA LEU A 414 0.62 3.74 -0.52
C LEU A 414 -0.14 4.71 -1.43
N MET A 415 0.51 5.23 -2.46
CA MET A 415 -0.17 6.11 -3.42
C MET A 415 -1.28 5.38 -4.17
N SER A 416 -1.05 4.11 -4.53
CA SER A 416 -2.07 3.26 -5.14
C SER A 416 -3.23 2.98 -4.17
N PHE A 417 -2.92 2.70 -2.90
CA PHE A 417 -3.92 2.48 -1.86
C PHE A 417 -4.76 3.74 -1.59
N ALA A 418 -4.16 4.92 -1.60
CA ALA A 418 -4.79 6.22 -1.29
C ALA A 418 -5.94 6.63 -2.22
N VAL A 419 -6.12 5.94 -3.35
CA VAL A 419 -7.21 6.18 -4.31
C VAL A 419 -8.28 5.08 -4.30
N THR A 420 -8.17 4.08 -3.42
CA THR A 420 -9.09 2.93 -3.35
C THR A 420 -10.33 3.19 -2.50
N ASP A 421 -11.44 2.48 -2.78
CA ASP A 421 -12.64 2.57 -1.94
C ASP A 421 -12.43 1.98 -0.54
N ASP A 422 -11.53 1.01 -0.37
CA ASP A 422 -11.14 0.50 0.94
C ASP A 422 -10.51 1.63 1.79
N PHE A 423 -9.58 2.40 1.22
CA PHE A 423 -8.99 3.54 1.92
C PHE A 423 -10.02 4.57 2.35
N PHE A 424 -10.92 4.97 1.45
CA PHE A 424 -11.96 5.95 1.74
C PHE A 424 -12.94 5.45 2.82
N ARG A 425 -13.36 4.18 2.74
CA ARG A 425 -14.20 3.56 3.78
C ARG A 425 -13.50 3.54 5.13
N LEU A 426 -12.22 3.20 5.17
CA LEU A 426 -11.45 3.16 6.43
C LEU A 426 -11.30 4.55 7.05
N ARG A 427 -11.10 5.59 6.24
CA ARG A 427 -11.09 6.99 6.72
C ARG A 427 -12.40 7.40 7.37
N GLN A 428 -13.54 6.97 6.82
CA GLN A 428 -14.86 7.17 7.44
C GLN A 428 -14.96 6.42 8.78
N ARG A 429 -14.50 5.16 8.83
CA ARG A 429 -14.51 4.33 10.06
C ARG A 429 -13.72 4.95 11.21
N VAL A 430 -12.60 5.60 10.91
CA VAL A 430 -11.75 6.27 11.92
C VAL A 430 -12.11 7.75 12.15
N GLY A 431 -13.17 8.24 11.52
CA GLY A 431 -13.72 9.59 11.73
C GLY A 431 -12.85 10.73 11.18
N VAL A 432 -12.03 10.46 10.16
CA VAL A 432 -11.14 11.48 9.55
C VAL A 432 -11.53 11.90 8.15
N ALA A 433 -12.52 11.22 7.55
CA ALA A 433 -13.03 11.59 6.23
C ALA A 433 -13.71 12.95 6.27
N LEU A 434 -13.51 13.75 5.21
CA LEU A 434 -14.28 14.98 5.01
C LEU A 434 -15.73 14.64 4.64
N GLY A 435 -16.66 15.41 5.21
CA GLY A 435 -18.11 15.31 4.94
C GLY A 435 -18.56 16.03 3.69
#